data_AF-A0A937N9F2-F1
#
_entry.id   AF-A0A937N9F2-F1
#
_cell.length_a   1.000
_cell.length_b   1.000
_cell.length_c   1.000
_cell.angle_alpha   90.00
_cell.angle_beta   90.00
_cell.angle_gamma   90.00
#
_symmetry.space_group_name_H-M   'P 1'
#
loop_
_entity.id
_entity.type
_entity.pdbx_description
1 polymer ?
#
loop_
_entity_poly.entity_id
_entity_poly.type
_entity_poly.pdbx_seq_one_letter_code
_entity_poly.pdbx_strand_id
1 'polypeptide(L)'
;MRTRSLLLALSLLAFSSAGRDSAGAEPDRRKPFFDARKQRSEYAGPGRETSTSEEEVEEVLIGYFGPSDPDDPIGGDLWKAAQLAIAQVNSKGGYRGKPFRLVPAWSENPWGTGVKLVTRLAYDQRVWAIVGGIDGPTTHLAEQVVAKARLPLVSPISTDKTVNLANVPWMFSLAPGDHLLAPPLAAEIAARIGDGHFMIVSADDHDSRLLNV
;
A
#
# COMPACT_ATOMS: atom_id res chain seq x y z
N MET A 1 -0.05 -62.63 -5.16
CA MET A 1 0.01 -61.23 -4.66
C MET A 1 0.75 -60.41 -5.71
N ARG A 2 0.09 -59.38 -6.28
CA ARG A 2 0.58 -58.61 -7.43
C ARG A 2 1.60 -57.57 -6.99
N THR A 3 2.84 -57.75 -7.42
CA THR A 3 3.92 -56.77 -7.44
C THR A 3 3.57 -55.68 -8.46
N ARG A 4 3.53 -54.41 -8.03
CA ARG A 4 3.46 -53.25 -8.94
C ARG A 4 4.83 -52.57 -8.94
N SER A 5 5.64 -52.90 -9.93
CA SER A 5 6.86 -52.18 -10.27
C SER A 5 6.47 -50.91 -11.05
N LEU A 6 6.76 -49.73 -10.51
CA LEU A 6 6.70 -48.47 -11.27
C LEU A 6 7.91 -48.41 -12.20
N LEU A 7 7.66 -48.42 -13.51
CA LEU A 7 8.63 -48.10 -14.55
C LEU A 7 8.73 -46.57 -14.67
N LEU A 8 9.90 -46.03 -14.35
CA LEU A 8 10.26 -44.64 -14.60
C LEU A 8 10.71 -44.53 -16.07
N ALA A 9 9.88 -43.92 -16.92
CA ALA A 9 10.23 -43.67 -18.32
C ALA A 9 11.10 -42.41 -18.42
N LEU A 10 12.39 -42.59 -18.67
CA LEU A 10 13.36 -41.53 -18.93
C LEU A 10 13.35 -41.23 -20.44
N SER A 11 12.63 -40.22 -20.89
CA SER A 11 12.67 -39.78 -22.29
C SER A 11 13.83 -38.80 -22.49
N LEU A 12 14.98 -39.29 -22.93
CA LEU A 12 16.00 -38.47 -23.59
C LEU A 12 15.52 -38.13 -25.00
N LEU A 13 15.16 -36.87 -25.23
CA LEU A 13 15.01 -36.30 -26.57
C LEU A 13 16.29 -35.54 -26.92
N ALA A 14 17.17 -36.22 -27.65
CA ALA A 14 18.27 -35.58 -28.37
C ALA A 14 17.69 -34.84 -29.59
N PHE A 15 17.71 -33.52 -29.57
CA PHE A 15 17.42 -32.71 -30.76
C PHE A 15 18.74 -32.34 -31.43
N SER A 16 19.01 -32.96 -32.59
CA SER A 16 20.10 -32.58 -33.50
C SER A 16 19.92 -31.15 -33.99
N SER A 17 20.94 -30.31 -33.81
CA SER A 17 21.05 -29.00 -34.43
C SER A 17 21.31 -29.15 -35.94
N ALA A 18 20.26 -29.08 -36.75
CA ALA A 18 20.38 -28.83 -38.18
C ALA A 18 20.04 -27.35 -38.43
N GLY A 19 21.06 -26.57 -38.79
CA GLY A 19 20.95 -25.14 -39.05
C GLY A 19 19.95 -24.84 -40.16
N ARG A 20 19.05 -23.91 -39.84
CA ARG A 20 18.43 -23.01 -40.81
C ARG A 20 18.58 -21.61 -40.27
N ASP A 21 19.53 -20.89 -40.87
CA ASP A 21 19.61 -19.44 -40.79
C ASP A 21 18.37 -18.85 -41.45
N SER A 22 17.33 -18.63 -40.65
CA SER A 22 16.33 -17.62 -40.92
C SER A 22 16.40 -16.64 -39.77
N ALA A 23 17.19 -15.58 -39.95
CA ALA A 23 17.15 -14.37 -39.15
C ALA A 23 15.79 -13.68 -39.37
N GLY A 24 14.72 -14.29 -38.85
CA GLY A 24 13.51 -13.58 -38.51
C GLY A 24 13.80 -12.89 -37.18
N ALA A 25 13.82 -11.56 -37.19
CA ALA A 25 13.92 -10.77 -35.98
C ALA A 25 12.90 -11.30 -34.96
N GLU A 26 13.38 -11.76 -33.80
CA GLU A 26 12.53 -12.05 -32.65
C GLU A 26 11.74 -10.75 -32.41
N PRO A 27 10.40 -10.73 -32.47
CA PRO A 27 9.64 -9.51 -32.26
C PRO A 27 10.04 -8.96 -30.90
N ASP A 28 10.57 -7.73 -30.90
CA ASP A 28 11.02 -6.98 -29.73
C ASP A 28 10.11 -7.33 -28.55
N ARG A 29 10.68 -7.88 -27.47
CA ARG A 29 9.95 -8.38 -26.29
C ARG A 29 9.28 -7.19 -25.59
N ARG A 30 8.15 -6.82 -26.19
CA ARG A 30 6.98 -6.06 -25.78
C ARG A 30 7.28 -4.77 -25.04
N LYS A 31 7.59 -3.71 -25.79
CA LYS A 31 7.17 -2.37 -25.36
C LYS A 31 5.65 -2.40 -25.16
N PRO A 32 5.13 -2.10 -23.96
CA PRO A 32 3.69 -2.11 -23.72
C PRO A 32 3.04 -1.05 -24.62
N PHE A 33 1.83 -1.35 -25.12
CA PHE A 33 1.04 -0.40 -25.91
C PHE A 33 0.81 0.93 -25.15
N PHE A 34 0.64 0.82 -23.83
CA PHE A 34 0.51 1.95 -22.93
C PHE A 34 1.39 1.73 -21.69
N ASP A 35 2.26 2.71 -21.39
CA ASP A 35 3.13 2.68 -20.22
C ASP A 35 2.58 3.64 -19.14
N ALA A 36 1.69 3.13 -18.30
CA ALA A 36 1.07 3.88 -17.22
C ALA A 36 2.10 4.50 -16.25
N ARG A 37 3.31 3.94 -16.15
CA ARG A 37 4.38 4.46 -15.27
C ARG A 37 4.90 5.83 -15.72
N LYS A 38 4.67 6.19 -16.99
CA LYS A 38 5.03 7.51 -17.55
C LYS A 38 3.89 8.51 -17.48
N GLN A 39 2.68 8.07 -17.13
CA GLN A 39 1.49 8.90 -17.11
C GLN A 39 1.18 9.31 -15.66
N ARG A 40 1.21 10.62 -15.39
CA ARG A 40 0.77 11.17 -14.11
C ARG A 40 -0.68 11.63 -14.25
N SER A 41 -1.55 11.11 -13.40
CA SER A 41 -2.91 11.64 -13.25
C SER A 41 -2.82 12.97 -12.51
N GLU A 42 -3.52 14.01 -12.98
CA GLU A 42 -3.60 15.27 -12.25
C GLU A 42 -4.65 15.19 -11.13
N TYR A 43 -4.40 15.87 -10.01
CA TYR A 43 -5.42 16.05 -8.99
C TYR A 43 -6.46 17.07 -9.45
N ALA A 44 -7.68 16.59 -9.69
CA ALA A 44 -8.86 17.38 -10.02
C ALA A 44 -9.85 17.49 -8.84
N GLY A 45 -9.37 17.28 -7.61
CA GLY A 45 -10.16 17.49 -6.40
C GLY A 45 -10.09 18.95 -5.89
N PRO A 46 -10.82 19.25 -4.81
CA PRO A 46 -10.85 20.58 -4.20
C PRO A 46 -9.45 21.04 -3.74
N GLY A 47 -9.19 22.35 -3.76
CA GLY A 47 -7.92 22.94 -3.28
C GLY A 47 -7.10 23.69 -4.33
N ARG A 48 -7.59 23.79 -5.58
CA ARG A 48 -7.02 24.67 -6.63
C ARG A 48 -7.76 26.00 -6.79
N GLU A 49 -8.93 26.12 -6.16
CA GLU A 49 -9.74 27.33 -6.08
C GLU A 49 -9.18 28.28 -4.98
N THR A 50 -9.30 29.59 -5.17
CA THR A 50 -8.84 30.63 -4.23
C THR A 50 -9.46 30.44 -2.85
N SER A 51 -8.60 30.38 -1.82
CA SER A 51 -8.85 30.36 -0.37
C SER A 51 -10.30 30.07 0.07
N THR A 52 -10.54 28.90 0.65
CA THR A 52 -11.60 28.73 1.66
C THR A 52 -11.61 29.99 2.52
N SER A 53 -12.69 30.76 2.50
CA SER A 53 -12.77 31.99 3.27
C SER A 53 -12.49 31.63 4.73
N GLU A 54 -11.56 32.36 5.36
CA GLU A 54 -11.06 32.07 6.71
C GLU A 54 -12.18 32.09 7.77
N GLU A 55 -13.35 32.59 7.39
CA GLU A 55 -14.56 32.72 8.19
C GLU A 55 -15.37 31.41 8.33
N GLU A 56 -15.21 30.42 7.45
CA GLU A 56 -16.05 29.20 7.49
C GLU A 56 -15.44 27.99 8.23
N VAL A 57 -14.15 28.03 8.58
CA VAL A 57 -13.46 26.88 9.19
C VAL A 57 -13.23 27.11 10.68
N GLU A 58 -13.97 26.38 11.52
CA GLU A 58 -13.78 26.38 12.98
C GLU A 58 -12.61 25.48 13.41
N GLU A 59 -12.52 24.30 12.80
CA GLU A 59 -11.44 23.33 13.00
C GLU A 59 -11.17 22.57 11.69
N VAL A 60 -9.94 22.06 11.55
CA VAL A 60 -9.55 21.22 10.41
C VAL A 60 -9.58 19.76 10.81
N LEU A 61 -10.48 19.00 10.22
CA LEU A 61 -10.65 17.58 10.52
C LEU A 61 -9.71 16.72 9.69
N ILE A 62 -8.98 15.84 10.37
CA ILE A 62 -8.14 14.82 9.76
C ILE A 62 -8.68 13.45 10.17
N GLY A 63 -9.08 12.64 9.19
CA GLY A 63 -9.51 11.28 9.44
C GLY A 63 -8.34 10.40 9.83
N TYR A 64 -8.47 9.59 10.86
CA TYR A 64 -7.51 8.55 11.22
C TYR A 64 -8.15 7.18 11.00
N PHE A 65 -7.59 6.38 10.08
CA PHE A 65 -8.07 5.03 9.81
C PHE A 65 -7.10 3.98 10.38
N GLY A 66 -7.36 3.55 11.60
CA GLY A 66 -6.51 2.65 12.38
C GLY A 66 -7.09 2.48 13.80
N PRO A 67 -6.65 1.49 14.58
CA PRO A 67 -7.04 1.36 15.99
C PRO A 67 -6.76 2.65 16.74
N SER A 68 -7.76 3.19 17.44
CA SER A 68 -7.68 4.44 18.19
C SER A 68 -7.60 4.22 19.71
N ASP A 69 -7.04 3.07 20.10
CA ASP A 69 -6.76 2.70 21.48
C ASP A 69 -5.23 2.73 21.66
N PRO A 70 -4.69 3.54 22.59
CA PRO A 70 -3.24 3.59 22.84
C PRO A 70 -2.66 2.25 23.33
N ASP A 71 -3.49 1.36 23.86
CA ASP A 71 -3.09 0.04 24.34
C ASP A 71 -3.30 -1.06 23.28
N ASP A 72 -3.75 -0.69 22.06
CA ASP A 72 -3.86 -1.64 20.95
C ASP A 72 -2.47 -2.21 20.60
N PRO A 73 -2.33 -3.55 20.53
CA PRO A 73 -1.03 -4.20 20.37
C PRO A 73 -0.38 -3.96 19.00
N ILE A 74 -1.15 -3.55 17.99
CA ILE A 74 -0.67 -3.35 16.62
C ILE A 74 -0.62 -1.85 16.31
N GLY A 75 -1.72 -1.14 16.54
CA GLY A 75 -1.93 0.25 16.13
C GLY A 75 -1.75 1.30 17.23
N GLY A 76 -1.56 0.90 18.50
CA GLY A 76 -1.54 1.84 19.62
C GLY A 76 -0.43 2.90 19.52
N ASP A 77 0.74 2.50 19.03
CA ASP A 77 1.85 3.43 18.81
C ASP A 77 1.61 4.39 17.65
N LEU A 78 0.92 3.94 16.59
CA LEU A 78 0.49 4.82 15.50
C LEU A 78 -0.53 5.84 15.98
N TRP A 79 -1.47 5.42 16.83
CA TRP A 79 -2.44 6.31 17.42
C TRP A 79 -1.79 7.37 18.30
N LYS A 80 -0.86 6.98 19.18
CA LYS A 80 -0.07 7.91 19.99
C LYS A 80 0.73 8.88 19.11
N ALA A 81 1.37 8.38 18.06
CA ALA A 81 2.14 9.20 17.12
C ALA A 81 1.25 10.22 16.39
N ALA A 82 0.06 9.81 15.93
CA ALA A 82 -0.90 10.69 15.28
C ALA A 82 -1.38 11.79 16.25
N GLN A 83 -1.75 11.42 17.49
CA GLN A 83 -2.15 12.38 18.51
C GLN A 83 -1.02 13.36 18.85
N LEU A 84 0.22 12.88 18.98
CA LEU A 84 1.39 13.71 19.23
C LEU A 84 1.62 14.70 18.09
N ALA A 85 1.54 14.26 16.83
CA ALA A 85 1.71 15.13 15.66
C ALA A 85 0.66 16.26 15.64
N ILE A 86 -0.59 15.94 15.99
CA ILE A 86 -1.69 16.90 16.05
C ILE A 86 -1.50 17.89 17.20
N ALA A 87 -1.10 17.41 18.38
CA ALA A 87 -0.75 18.28 19.50
C ALA A 87 0.41 19.23 19.14
N GLN A 88 1.45 18.73 18.48
CA GLN A 88 2.60 19.52 18.05
C GLN A 88 2.22 20.60 17.05
N VAL A 89 1.42 20.30 16.01
CA VAL A 89 1.02 21.33 15.03
C VAL A 89 0.07 22.35 15.65
N ASN A 90 -0.83 21.93 16.54
CA ASN A 90 -1.74 22.84 17.25
C ASN A 90 -0.99 23.77 18.20
N SER A 91 0.05 23.27 18.88
CA SER A 91 0.92 24.11 19.74
C SER A 91 1.65 25.21 18.96
N LYS A 92 1.80 25.04 17.64
CA LYS A 92 2.40 26.01 16.71
C LYS A 92 1.36 26.93 16.04
N GLY A 93 0.11 26.92 16.51
CA GLY A 93 -0.97 27.77 16.00
C GLY A 93 -1.88 27.10 14.96
N GLY A 94 -1.71 25.81 14.69
CA GLY A 94 -2.61 25.04 13.83
C GLY A 94 -2.67 25.55 12.38
N TYR A 95 -3.82 25.39 11.73
CA TYR A 95 -4.09 25.90 10.39
C TYR A 95 -4.62 27.34 10.47
N ARG A 96 -3.74 28.33 10.26
CA ARG A 96 -4.11 29.76 10.30
C ARG A 96 -4.85 30.16 11.59
N GLY A 97 -4.41 29.65 12.74
CA GLY A 97 -5.05 29.89 14.04
C GLY A 97 -6.21 28.94 14.38
N LYS A 98 -6.60 28.03 13.47
CA LYS A 98 -7.63 27.02 13.70
C LYS A 98 -7.00 25.67 14.10
N PRO A 99 -7.53 24.97 15.10
CA PRO A 99 -6.98 23.69 15.53
C PRO A 99 -7.24 22.59 14.50
N PHE A 100 -6.33 21.64 14.42
CA PHE A 100 -6.56 20.33 13.81
C PHE A 100 -7.19 19.39 14.83
N ARG A 101 -8.09 18.51 14.37
CA ARG A 101 -8.66 17.43 15.18
C ARG A 101 -8.63 16.11 14.43
N LEU A 102 -8.22 15.04 15.13
CA LEU A 102 -8.32 13.68 14.62
C LEU A 102 -9.75 13.16 14.76
N VAL A 103 -10.24 12.53 13.70
CA VAL A 103 -11.51 11.81 13.68
C VAL A 103 -11.18 10.34 13.49
N PRO A 104 -11.09 9.55 14.57
CA PRO A 104 -10.73 8.13 14.48
C PRO A 104 -11.86 7.32 13.87
N ALA A 105 -11.49 6.32 13.10
CA ALA A 105 -12.39 5.32 12.55
C ALA A 105 -11.66 3.99 12.41
N TRP A 106 -12.23 2.91 12.95
CA TRP A 106 -11.60 1.59 12.89
C TRP A 106 -12.61 0.46 12.84
N SER A 107 -12.23 -0.64 12.19
CA SER A 107 -12.96 -1.89 12.23
C SER A 107 -12.01 -3.08 12.06
N GLU A 108 -12.19 -4.08 12.92
CA GLU A 108 -11.59 -5.42 12.77
C GLU A 108 -12.01 -6.15 11.49
N ASN A 109 -13.11 -5.71 10.86
CA ASN A 109 -13.48 -6.13 9.51
C ASN A 109 -13.45 -4.92 8.57
N PRO A 110 -12.26 -4.56 8.03
CA PRO A 110 -12.10 -3.42 7.15
C PRO A 110 -13.05 -3.51 5.96
N TRP A 111 -13.01 -4.61 5.20
CA TRP A 111 -13.79 -4.81 3.98
C TRP A 111 -15.30 -4.92 4.19
N GLY A 112 -15.75 -5.14 5.43
CA GLY A 112 -17.13 -5.01 5.85
C GLY A 112 -17.46 -3.60 6.35
N THR A 113 -17.35 -3.38 7.66
CA THR A 113 -17.77 -2.13 8.29
C THR A 113 -16.75 -1.01 8.13
N GLY A 114 -15.47 -1.32 7.88
CA GLY A 114 -14.43 -0.31 7.63
C GLY A 114 -14.70 0.56 6.40
N VAL A 115 -15.17 -0.01 5.28
CA VAL A 115 -15.55 0.77 4.08
C VAL A 115 -16.56 1.86 4.43
N LYS A 116 -17.58 1.51 5.22
CA LYS A 116 -18.63 2.44 5.68
C LYS A 116 -18.03 3.53 6.56
N LEU A 117 -17.11 3.19 7.44
CA LEU A 117 -16.46 4.15 8.34
C LEU A 117 -15.58 5.15 7.59
N VAL A 118 -14.75 4.69 6.65
CA VAL A 118 -13.94 5.57 5.79
C VAL A 118 -14.84 6.44 4.90
N THR A 119 -15.93 5.88 4.38
CA THR A 119 -16.93 6.64 3.61
C THR A 119 -17.56 7.75 4.46
N ARG A 120 -17.88 7.49 5.73
CA ARG A 120 -18.39 8.51 6.66
C ARG A 120 -17.36 9.60 6.95
N LEU A 121 -16.08 9.25 7.11
CA LEU A 121 -15.02 10.26 7.22
C LEU A 121 -15.03 11.21 6.02
N ALA A 122 -15.12 10.66 4.81
CA ALA A 122 -15.08 11.44 3.58
C ALA A 122 -16.33 12.30 3.34
N TYR A 123 -17.54 11.74 3.47
CA TYR A 123 -18.76 12.40 3.03
C TYR A 123 -19.59 13.03 4.17
N ASP A 124 -19.64 12.39 5.33
CA ASP A 124 -20.44 12.86 6.46
C ASP A 124 -19.64 13.84 7.33
N GLN A 125 -18.44 13.44 7.73
CA GLN A 125 -17.53 14.26 8.54
C GLN A 125 -16.76 15.28 7.70
N ARG A 126 -16.66 15.06 6.37
CA ARG A 126 -15.97 15.95 5.42
C ARG A 126 -14.56 16.31 5.88
N VAL A 127 -13.80 15.30 6.32
CA VAL A 127 -12.39 15.48 6.69
C VAL A 127 -11.59 15.99 5.48
N TRP A 128 -10.50 16.69 5.74
CA TRP A 128 -9.66 17.28 4.69
C TRP A 128 -8.63 16.32 4.12
N ALA A 129 -8.25 15.32 4.91
CA ALA A 129 -7.39 14.22 4.53
C ALA A 129 -7.65 13.03 5.45
N ILE A 130 -7.24 11.85 5.01
CA ILE A 130 -7.19 10.65 5.83
C ILE A 130 -5.72 10.25 5.99
N VAL A 131 -5.32 9.94 7.21
CA VAL A 131 -4.08 9.26 7.54
C VAL A 131 -4.42 7.87 8.06
N GLY A 132 -3.77 6.84 7.54
CA GLY A 132 -3.97 5.48 8.03
C GLY A 132 -4.04 4.43 6.94
N GLY A 133 -4.63 3.30 7.30
CA GLY A 133 -4.23 2.01 6.77
C GLY A 133 -2.98 1.53 7.52
N ILE A 134 -3.15 0.47 8.31
CA ILE A 134 -2.08 -0.11 9.15
C ILE A 134 -1.40 -1.31 8.48
N ASP A 135 -1.93 -1.77 7.36
CA ASP A 135 -1.44 -2.89 6.56
C ASP A 135 -1.85 -2.68 5.08
N GLY A 136 -1.45 -3.56 4.17
CA GLY A 136 -1.87 -3.46 2.76
C GLY A 136 -3.39 -3.50 2.58
N PRO A 137 -4.12 -4.50 3.11
CA PRO A 137 -5.57 -4.61 2.96
C PRO A 137 -6.37 -3.38 3.39
N THR A 138 -6.08 -2.82 4.57
CA THR A 138 -6.75 -1.63 5.08
C THR A 138 -6.41 -0.40 4.26
N THR A 139 -5.17 -0.30 3.77
CA THR A 139 -4.75 0.80 2.91
C THR A 139 -5.41 0.74 1.53
N HIS A 140 -5.48 -0.44 0.90
CA HIS A 140 -6.23 -0.67 -0.36
C HIS A 140 -7.69 -0.26 -0.25
N LEU A 141 -8.33 -0.65 0.85
CA LEU A 141 -9.70 -0.25 1.11
C LEU A 141 -9.85 1.26 1.16
N ALA A 142 -8.98 1.93 1.93
CA ALA A 142 -9.01 3.38 2.06
C ALA A 142 -8.76 4.05 0.69
N GLU A 143 -7.80 3.56 -0.09
CA GLU A 143 -7.48 3.99 -1.45
C GLU A 143 -8.73 3.98 -2.34
N GLN A 144 -9.49 2.88 -2.35
CA GLN A 144 -10.69 2.74 -3.19
C GLN A 144 -11.79 3.76 -2.84
N VAL A 145 -11.92 4.11 -1.55
CA VAL A 145 -12.88 5.14 -1.12
C VAL A 145 -12.37 6.51 -1.53
N VAL A 146 -11.10 6.83 -1.22
CA VAL A 146 -10.56 8.16 -1.51
C VAL A 146 -10.39 8.45 -2.99
N ALA A 147 -10.17 7.43 -3.82
CA ALA A 147 -10.16 7.55 -5.29
C ALA A 147 -11.48 8.11 -5.83
N LYS A 148 -12.61 7.79 -5.18
CA LYS A 148 -13.93 8.31 -5.56
C LYS A 148 -14.20 9.66 -4.90
N ALA A 149 -13.81 9.81 -3.64
CA ALA A 149 -14.02 11.04 -2.87
C ALA A 149 -13.10 12.20 -3.27
N ARG A 150 -12.04 11.93 -4.05
CA ARG A 150 -10.96 12.88 -4.37
C ARG A 150 -10.32 13.50 -3.12
N LEU A 151 -10.12 12.67 -2.10
CA LEU A 151 -9.66 13.07 -0.77
C LEU A 151 -8.22 12.60 -0.54
N PRO A 152 -7.27 13.42 -0.10
CA PRO A 152 -5.92 12.95 0.17
C PRO A 152 -5.87 11.80 1.19
N LEU A 153 -5.11 10.76 0.88
CA LEU A 153 -4.80 9.65 1.78
C LEU A 153 -3.28 9.56 1.97
N VAL A 154 -2.85 9.49 3.23
CA VAL A 154 -1.45 9.23 3.60
C VAL A 154 -1.40 7.90 4.33
N SER A 155 -0.77 6.89 3.73
CA SER A 155 -0.44 5.63 4.38
C SER A 155 0.91 5.73 5.08
N PRO A 156 0.93 5.67 6.43
CA PRO A 156 2.15 5.91 7.18
C PRO A 156 3.10 4.70 7.17
N ILE A 157 2.56 3.47 7.19
CA ILE A 157 3.37 2.27 7.45
C ILE A 157 3.18 1.11 6.49
N SER A 158 2.15 1.11 5.64
CA SER A 158 1.97 -0.01 4.71
C SER A 158 3.12 -0.06 3.71
N THR A 159 3.78 -1.21 3.63
CA THR A 159 4.86 -1.51 2.68
C THR A 159 4.34 -2.19 1.40
N ASP A 160 3.01 -2.30 1.26
CA ASP A 160 2.37 -2.84 0.08
C ASP A 160 2.49 -1.84 -1.09
N LYS A 161 3.37 -2.14 -2.05
CA LYS A 161 3.55 -1.35 -3.27
C LYS A 161 2.29 -1.29 -4.14
N THR A 162 1.43 -2.30 -4.07
CA THR A 162 0.28 -2.47 -4.94
C THR A 162 -0.82 -1.45 -4.70
N VAL A 163 -0.89 -0.88 -3.49
CA VAL A 163 -1.74 0.27 -3.15
C VAL A 163 -1.45 1.48 -4.06
N ASN A 164 -0.24 1.62 -4.60
CA ASN A 164 0.09 2.74 -5.49
C ASN A 164 -0.10 2.41 -6.98
N LEU A 165 -0.46 1.17 -7.32
CA LEU A 165 -0.57 0.74 -8.72
C LEU A 165 -1.87 1.16 -9.39
N ALA A 166 -2.90 1.57 -8.64
CA ALA A 166 -4.11 2.13 -9.24
C ALA A 166 -3.93 3.57 -9.74
N ASN A 167 -2.76 4.18 -9.52
CA ASN A 167 -2.38 5.51 -9.99
C ASN A 167 -3.33 6.63 -9.50
N VAL A 168 -3.76 6.54 -8.24
CA VAL A 168 -4.54 7.57 -7.54
C VAL A 168 -3.58 8.70 -7.11
N PRO A 169 -3.63 9.90 -7.71
CA PRO A 169 -2.57 10.88 -7.54
C PRO A 169 -2.58 11.63 -6.20
N TRP A 170 -3.57 11.35 -5.35
CA TRP A 170 -3.70 11.86 -3.98
C TRP A 170 -3.58 10.75 -2.92
N MET A 171 -3.02 9.60 -3.31
CA MET A 171 -2.57 8.56 -2.39
C MET A 171 -1.06 8.68 -2.21
N PHE A 172 -0.61 8.74 -0.96
CA PHE A 172 0.80 8.89 -0.61
C PHE A 172 1.22 7.82 0.39
N SER A 173 2.28 7.08 0.10
CA SER A 173 2.91 6.14 1.05
C SER A 173 4.18 6.74 1.62
N LEU A 174 4.35 6.66 2.95
CA LEU A 174 5.56 7.11 3.63
C LEU A 174 6.58 5.98 3.81
N ALA A 175 6.10 4.75 4.06
CA ALA A 175 6.96 3.59 4.15
C ALA A 175 7.47 3.14 2.77
N PRO A 176 8.75 2.74 2.64
CA PRO A 176 9.24 2.12 1.42
C PRO A 176 8.57 0.76 1.23
N GLY A 177 8.23 0.43 -0.02
CA GLY A 177 7.57 -0.83 -0.31
C GLY A 177 8.51 -2.04 -0.15
N ASP A 178 7.94 -3.23 0.10
CA ASP A 178 8.70 -4.44 0.37
C ASP A 178 9.68 -4.83 -0.73
N HIS A 179 9.33 -4.56 -1.99
CA HIS A 179 10.23 -4.75 -3.14
C HIS A 179 11.56 -3.98 -3.04
N LEU A 180 11.64 -2.94 -2.22
CA LEU A 180 12.86 -2.19 -1.93
C LEU A 180 13.55 -2.68 -0.65
N LEU A 181 12.77 -3.15 0.33
CA LEU A 181 13.25 -3.61 1.64
C LEU A 181 13.80 -5.04 1.61
N ALA A 182 13.14 -5.94 0.87
CA ALA A 182 13.45 -7.36 0.88
C ALA A 182 14.83 -7.70 0.26
N PRO A 183 15.26 -7.12 -0.89
CA PRO A 183 16.57 -7.45 -1.46
C PRO A 183 17.78 -7.18 -0.55
N PRO A 184 17.93 -6.00 0.09
CA PRO A 184 19.05 -5.76 1.00
C PRO A 184 18.98 -6.65 2.25
N LEU A 185 17.78 -6.94 2.76
CA LEU A 185 17.60 -7.86 3.89
C LEU A 185 18.03 -9.29 3.54
N ALA A 186 17.60 -9.78 2.37
CA ALA A 186 17.97 -11.10 1.88
C ALA A 186 19.48 -11.22 1.64
N ALA A 187 20.11 -10.17 1.09
CA ALA A 187 21.56 -10.13 0.88
C ALA A 187 22.32 -10.21 2.21
N GLU A 188 21.89 -9.47 3.23
CA GLU A 188 22.51 -9.50 4.56
C GLU A 188 22.33 -10.87 5.25
N ILE A 189 21.14 -11.48 5.14
CA ILE A 189 20.90 -12.82 5.66
C ILE A 189 21.80 -13.85 4.97
N ALA A 190 21.89 -13.82 3.64
CA ALA A 190 22.75 -14.73 2.88
C ALA A 190 24.24 -14.56 3.27
N ALA A 191 24.71 -13.32 3.44
CA ALA A 191 26.09 -13.04 3.86
C ALA A 191 26.40 -13.60 5.27
N ARG A 192 25.43 -13.54 6.19
CA ARG A 192 25.60 -14.05 7.56
C ARG A 192 25.55 -15.58 7.66
N ILE A 193 24.77 -16.22 6.80
CA ILE A 193 24.56 -17.68 6.83
C ILE A 193 25.70 -18.41 6.10
N GLY A 194 26.34 -17.80 5.10
CA GLY A 194 27.40 -18.44 4.32
C GLY A 194 26.87 -19.68 3.61
N ASP A 195 27.52 -20.83 3.84
CA ASP A 195 27.11 -22.13 3.28
C ASP A 195 25.95 -22.81 4.03
N GLY A 196 25.41 -22.15 5.07
CA GLY A 196 24.26 -22.67 5.81
C GLY A 196 22.96 -22.64 4.99
N HIS A 197 21.93 -23.31 5.53
CA HIS A 197 20.60 -23.30 4.94
C HIS A 197 19.69 -22.30 5.66
N PHE A 198 18.75 -21.70 4.93
CA PHE A 198 17.67 -20.91 5.50
C PHE A 198 16.32 -21.42 5.02
N MET A 199 15.28 -21.13 5.80
CA MET A 199 13.90 -21.43 5.50
C MET A 199 13.11 -20.14 5.53
N ILE A 200 12.28 -19.91 4.52
CA ILE A 200 11.29 -18.82 4.51
C ILE A 200 9.97 -19.40 5.01
N VAL A 201 9.40 -18.78 6.04
CA VAL A 201 8.05 -19.03 6.51
C VAL A 201 7.22 -17.80 6.19
N SER A 202 6.11 -18.00 5.49
CA SER A 202 5.20 -16.94 5.06
C SER A 202 3.79 -17.29 5.53
N ALA A 203 3.02 -16.29 5.92
CA ALA A 203 1.59 -16.46 6.11
C ALA A 203 0.88 -16.47 4.74
N ASP A 204 -0.43 -16.75 4.76
CA ASP A 204 -1.28 -16.82 3.57
C ASP A 204 -2.11 -15.54 3.35
N ASP A 205 -1.83 -14.46 4.08
CA ASP A 205 -2.46 -13.16 3.90
C ASP A 205 -1.98 -12.40 2.65
N HIS A 206 -2.59 -11.25 2.40
CA HIS A 206 -2.31 -10.42 1.23
C HIS A 206 -0.87 -9.91 1.21
N ASP A 207 -0.39 -9.33 2.30
CA ASP A 207 0.94 -8.71 2.37
C ASP A 207 2.03 -9.77 2.21
N SER A 208 1.86 -10.93 2.83
CA SER A 208 2.76 -12.07 2.73
C SER A 208 2.89 -12.62 1.31
N ARG A 209 1.84 -12.55 0.48
CA ARG A 209 1.89 -13.01 -0.93
C ARG A 209 2.67 -12.05 -1.82
N LEU A 210 2.76 -10.78 -1.45
CA LEU A 210 3.45 -9.77 -2.26
C LEU A 210 4.97 -9.84 -2.15
N LEU A 211 5.48 -10.52 -1.11
CA LEU A 211 6.91 -10.82 -0.96
C LEU A 211 7.41 -11.90 -1.93
N ASN A 212 6.52 -12.72 -2.49
CA ASN A 212 6.87 -13.93 -3.23
C ASN A 212 6.98 -13.76 -4.77
N VAL A 213 7.10 -12.53 -5.29
CA VAL A 213 7.11 -12.26 -6.74
C VAL A 213 8.26 -11.36 -7.19
#